data_AF-A0A956K3T3-F1
#
_entry.id   AF-A0A956K3T3-F1
#
_cell.length_a   1.000
_cell.length_b   1.000
_cell.length_c   1.000
_cell.angle_alpha   90.00
_cell.angle_beta   90.00
_cell.angle_gamma   90.00
#
_symmetry.space_group_name_H-M   'P 1'
#
loop_
_entity.id
_entity.type
_entity.pdbx_description
1 polymer ?
#
loop_
_entity_poly.entity_id
_entity_poly.type
_entity_poly.pdbx_seq_one_letter_code
_entity_poly.pdbx_strand_id
1 'polypeptide(L)'
;MLGATLGAGCGDNSSTPGVESLPCDTPTTAVYRIDRVDVPTDSTEASAFGSDLDGDGTVDNQVGNIMSAVLQIYGDRPLLAQWQAQMAARLAGPLDWSIRIDSCPGGEAHAWLVDGDAADATDAMLPAVGHFDATGLAADGGEAILPLGALADFTGRADAGWHPAAAATFALAVDDTDGDDALDGRLALAIAPDYRPVIARAFALFIQDLYDDGETTWGQDVDADGDGQITVDELLADRDFGWLTTADLDADGDGAGESLSMGVVIHATRVAP
;
A
#
# COMPACT_ATOMS: atom_id res chain seq x y z
N MET A 1 3.92 -50.85 28.51
CA MET A 1 5.11 -49.98 28.50
C MET A 1 5.53 -49.79 27.06
N LEU A 2 5.09 -48.70 26.44
CA LEU A 2 5.51 -48.24 25.12
C LEU A 2 6.28 -46.95 25.37
N GLY A 3 7.60 -46.99 25.18
CA GLY A 3 8.45 -45.81 25.27
C GLY A 3 8.50 -45.13 23.91
N ALA A 4 7.97 -43.91 23.83
CA ALA A 4 8.13 -43.04 22.68
C ALA A 4 9.36 -42.16 22.90
N THR A 5 10.34 -42.29 22.01
CA THR A 5 11.55 -41.46 21.97
C THR A 5 11.20 -40.17 21.23
N LEU A 6 11.20 -39.03 21.94
CA LEU A 6 11.14 -37.71 21.33
C LEU A 6 12.54 -37.34 20.83
N GLY A 7 12.71 -37.32 19.51
CA GLY A 7 13.90 -36.78 18.85
C GLY A 7 13.81 -35.26 18.86
N ALA A 8 14.60 -34.61 19.71
CA ALA A 8 14.86 -33.18 19.64
C ALA A 8 15.83 -32.92 18.47
N GLY A 9 15.28 -32.55 17.31
CA GLY A 9 16.04 -31.96 16.22
C GLY A 9 16.10 -30.46 16.44
N CYS A 10 17.23 -29.95 16.92
CA CYS A 10 17.55 -28.52 16.86
C CYS A 10 17.96 -28.21 15.42
N GLY A 11 17.04 -27.64 14.64
CA GLY A 11 17.38 -26.96 13.38
C GLY A 11 17.95 -25.59 13.72
N ASP A 12 19.24 -25.39 13.45
CA ASP A 12 19.85 -24.06 13.44
C ASP A 12 19.29 -23.29 12.23
N ASN A 13 18.26 -22.49 12.44
CA ASN A 13 17.75 -21.53 11.45
C ASN A 13 18.45 -20.16 11.57
N SER A 14 19.72 -20.12 11.99
CA SER A 14 20.51 -18.88 11.93
C SER A 14 21.15 -18.72 10.54
N SER A 15 20.33 -18.71 9.49
CA SER A 15 20.67 -17.97 8.29
C SER A 15 20.61 -16.50 8.68
N THR A 16 21.75 -15.93 9.07
CA THR A 16 21.98 -14.48 8.86
C THR A 16 21.42 -14.16 7.48
N PRO A 17 20.49 -13.20 7.31
CA PRO A 17 20.01 -12.80 5.99
C PRO A 17 21.25 -12.49 5.16
N GLY A 18 21.60 -13.43 4.29
CA GLY A 18 22.82 -13.37 3.52
C GLY A 18 22.61 -12.27 2.52
N VAL A 19 23.53 -11.29 2.52
CA VAL A 19 23.70 -10.24 1.50
C VAL A 19 22.95 -10.64 0.23
N GLU A 20 21.77 -10.05 0.08
CA GLU A 20 20.88 -10.35 -1.03
C GLU A 20 21.68 -10.26 -2.32
N SER A 21 21.50 -11.26 -3.18
CA SER A 21 22.12 -11.22 -4.49
C SER A 21 21.63 -9.96 -5.19
N LEU A 22 22.56 -9.06 -5.47
CA LEU A 22 22.34 -7.96 -6.40
C LEU A 22 21.61 -8.50 -7.65
N PRO A 23 20.79 -7.65 -8.31
CA PRO A 23 20.23 -8.01 -9.61
C PRO A 23 21.38 -8.51 -10.50
N CYS A 24 21.10 -9.59 -11.24
CA CYS A 24 22.04 -10.27 -12.14
C CYS A 24 23.11 -9.36 -12.80
N ASP A 25 24.28 -9.90 -13.18
CA ASP A 25 25.46 -9.12 -13.63
C ASP A 25 25.20 -8.01 -14.69
N THR A 26 24.15 -8.11 -15.50
CA THR A 26 23.81 -7.13 -16.54
C THR A 26 22.27 -6.96 -16.66
N PRO A 27 21.62 -6.27 -15.71
CA PRO A 27 20.19 -6.04 -15.81
C PRO A 27 19.91 -4.97 -16.87
N THR A 28 18.74 -5.07 -17.51
CA THR A 28 18.17 -3.95 -18.27
C THR A 28 17.23 -3.19 -17.34
N THR A 29 17.59 -1.94 -17.00
CA THR A 29 16.80 -1.10 -16.10
C THR A 29 15.77 -0.28 -16.87
N ALA A 30 14.55 -0.26 -16.37
CA ALA A 30 13.49 0.66 -16.76
C ALA A 30 12.97 1.39 -15.50
N VAL A 31 12.64 2.66 -15.66
CA VAL A 31 12.08 3.50 -14.60
C VAL A 31 10.77 4.06 -15.11
N TYR A 32 9.73 3.97 -14.30
CA TYR A 32 8.39 4.48 -14.59
C TYR A 32 7.99 5.43 -13.49
N ARG A 33 7.64 6.68 -13.82
CA ARG A 33 7.12 7.62 -12.83
C ARG A 33 5.63 7.43 -12.72
N ILE A 34 5.14 7.21 -11.50
CA ILE A 34 3.70 7.07 -11.25
C ILE A 34 3.04 8.44 -11.41
N ASP A 35 2.09 8.53 -12.32
CA ASP A 35 1.36 9.76 -12.64
C ASP A 35 -0.14 9.67 -12.32
N ARG A 36 -0.65 8.49 -11.96
CA ARG A 36 -1.99 8.31 -11.42
C ARG A 36 -2.06 7.12 -10.50
N VAL A 37 -2.92 7.23 -9.50
CA VAL A 37 -3.33 6.12 -8.63
C VAL A 37 -4.83 6.11 -8.56
N ASP A 38 -5.40 4.94 -8.83
CA ASP A 38 -6.80 4.67 -8.60
C ASP A 38 -6.93 3.88 -7.29
N VAL A 39 -7.63 4.48 -6.32
CA VAL A 39 -7.99 3.84 -5.05
C VAL A 39 -9.39 3.24 -5.18
N PRO A 40 -9.71 2.14 -4.48
CA PRO A 40 -10.98 1.48 -4.65
C PRO A 40 -12.15 2.34 -4.14
N THR A 41 -13.18 2.49 -4.95
CA THR A 41 -14.37 3.31 -4.66
C THR A 41 -15.57 2.47 -4.21
N ASP A 42 -15.54 1.17 -4.47
CA ASP A 42 -16.52 0.21 -4.00
C ASP A 42 -15.88 -1.12 -3.55
N SER A 43 -16.68 -2.02 -2.98
CA SER A 43 -16.19 -3.31 -2.47
C SER A 43 -15.72 -4.26 -3.57
N THR A 44 -16.23 -4.11 -4.79
CA THR A 44 -15.81 -4.89 -5.96
C THR A 44 -14.41 -4.47 -6.38
N GLU A 45 -14.17 -3.15 -6.45
CA GLU A 45 -12.84 -2.59 -6.72
C GLU A 45 -11.86 -2.93 -5.60
N ALA A 46 -12.27 -2.83 -4.33
CA ALA A 46 -11.41 -3.20 -3.20
C ALA A 46 -10.93 -4.65 -3.31
N SER A 47 -11.83 -5.57 -3.66
CA SER A 47 -11.49 -6.99 -3.91
C SER A 47 -10.62 -7.17 -5.16
N ALA A 48 -10.82 -6.36 -6.20
CA ALA A 48 -10.05 -6.47 -7.45
C ALA A 48 -8.62 -5.92 -7.30
N PHE A 49 -8.44 -4.87 -6.50
CA PHE A 49 -7.17 -4.17 -6.31
C PHE A 49 -6.28 -4.86 -5.27
N GLY A 50 -6.87 -5.66 -4.38
CA GLY A 50 -6.14 -6.43 -3.38
C GLY A 50 -5.32 -7.59 -3.94
N SER A 51 -4.52 -8.18 -3.07
CA SER A 51 -3.75 -9.40 -3.32
C SER A 51 -3.77 -10.29 -2.09
N ASP A 52 -3.54 -11.58 -2.27
CA ASP A 52 -3.26 -12.54 -1.19
C ASP A 52 -1.81 -12.37 -0.76
N LEU A 53 -1.56 -11.58 0.28
CA LEU A 53 -0.23 -11.16 0.72
C LEU A 53 0.40 -12.17 1.70
N ASP A 54 -0.39 -12.99 2.39
CA ASP A 54 0.10 -14.04 3.30
C ASP A 54 -0.05 -15.47 2.74
N GLY A 55 -0.71 -15.63 1.59
CA GLY A 55 -0.84 -16.90 0.89
C GLY A 55 -1.94 -17.81 1.46
N ASP A 56 -2.89 -17.28 2.24
CA ASP A 56 -3.99 -18.04 2.82
C ASP A 56 -5.14 -18.33 1.82
N GLY A 57 -5.09 -17.70 0.64
CA GLY A 57 -6.09 -17.82 -0.43
C GLY A 57 -7.21 -16.77 -0.36
N THR A 58 -7.14 -15.83 0.57
CA THR A 58 -8.03 -14.67 0.73
C THR A 58 -7.37 -13.44 0.10
N VAL A 59 -8.18 -12.49 -0.36
CA VAL A 59 -7.65 -11.23 -0.89
C VAL A 59 -7.58 -10.20 0.22
N ASP A 60 -6.38 -9.65 0.42
CA ASP A 60 -6.11 -8.62 1.41
C ASP A 60 -6.21 -7.24 0.77
N ASN A 61 -7.16 -6.43 1.28
CA ASN A 61 -7.25 -5.00 0.99
C ASN A 61 -8.10 -4.28 2.04
N GLN A 62 -7.79 -4.48 3.32
CA GLN A 62 -8.55 -3.92 4.42
C GLN A 62 -8.63 -2.39 4.35
N VAL A 63 -7.51 -1.71 4.06
CA VAL A 63 -7.53 -0.24 3.86
C VAL A 63 -8.43 0.14 2.70
N GLY A 64 -8.38 -0.57 1.57
CA GLY A 64 -9.28 -0.32 0.44
C GLY A 64 -10.76 -0.58 0.75
N ASN A 65 -11.07 -1.58 1.58
CA ASN A 65 -12.43 -1.82 2.08
C ASN A 65 -12.94 -0.68 2.96
N ILE A 66 -12.08 -0.11 3.82
CA ILE A 66 -12.43 1.08 4.62
C ILE A 66 -12.71 2.26 3.69
N MET A 67 -11.79 2.53 2.75
CA MET A 67 -11.91 3.64 1.81
C MET A 67 -13.21 3.54 1.00
N SER A 68 -13.49 2.37 0.44
CA SER A 68 -14.73 2.14 -0.32
C SER A 68 -15.99 2.26 0.54
N ALA A 69 -15.98 1.79 1.79
CA ALA A 69 -17.12 1.96 2.70
C ALA A 69 -17.40 3.44 3.00
N VAL A 70 -16.34 4.22 3.27
CA VAL A 70 -16.43 5.68 3.46
C VAL A 70 -16.98 6.34 2.20
N LEU A 71 -16.43 6.00 1.03
CA LEU A 71 -16.87 6.53 -0.25
C LEU A 71 -18.32 6.15 -0.58
N GLN A 72 -18.80 4.98 -0.17
CA GLN A 72 -20.21 4.61 -0.35
C GLN A 72 -21.14 5.36 0.60
N ILE A 73 -20.76 5.53 1.87
CA ILE A 73 -21.60 6.22 2.87
C ILE A 73 -21.73 7.72 2.54
N TYR A 74 -20.66 8.33 2.04
CA TYR A 74 -20.57 9.76 1.75
C TYR A 74 -20.57 10.08 0.24
N GLY A 75 -20.78 9.07 -0.62
CA GLY A 75 -20.68 9.07 -2.09
C GLY A 75 -21.38 10.22 -2.81
N ASP A 76 -22.63 10.44 -2.43
CA ASP A 76 -23.52 11.37 -3.12
C ASP A 76 -23.29 12.85 -2.73
N ARG A 77 -22.25 13.12 -1.94
CA ARG A 77 -22.04 14.44 -1.34
C ARG A 77 -21.10 15.30 -2.18
N PRO A 78 -21.42 16.59 -2.41
CA PRO A 78 -20.58 17.49 -3.19
C PRO A 78 -19.13 17.57 -2.69
N LEU A 79 -18.95 17.50 -1.38
CA LEU A 79 -17.64 17.56 -0.72
C LEU A 79 -16.74 16.37 -1.10
N LEU A 80 -17.32 15.18 -1.29
CA LEU A 80 -16.56 13.99 -1.63
C LEU A 80 -16.03 13.99 -3.08
N ALA A 81 -16.83 14.47 -4.04
CA ALA A 81 -16.36 14.63 -5.41
C ALA A 81 -15.18 15.61 -5.49
N GLN A 82 -15.22 16.67 -4.67
CA GLN A 82 -14.09 17.59 -4.53
C GLN A 82 -12.86 16.90 -3.94
N TRP A 83 -13.03 16.09 -2.90
CA TRP A 83 -11.95 15.32 -2.29
C TRP A 83 -11.32 14.29 -3.22
N GLN A 84 -12.12 13.53 -3.97
CA GLN A 84 -11.61 12.61 -4.98
C GLN A 84 -10.76 13.35 -6.02
N ALA A 85 -11.19 14.53 -6.47
CA ALA A 85 -10.42 15.35 -7.39
C ALA A 85 -9.12 15.90 -6.75
N GLN A 86 -9.14 16.27 -5.47
CA GLN A 86 -7.96 16.74 -4.75
C GLN A 86 -6.94 15.63 -4.51
N MET A 87 -7.39 14.46 -4.09
CA MET A 87 -6.58 13.26 -3.94
C MET A 87 -5.97 12.85 -5.29
N ALA A 88 -6.78 12.76 -6.36
CA ALA A 88 -6.27 12.46 -7.69
C ALA A 88 -5.23 13.49 -8.17
N ALA A 89 -5.48 14.79 -7.98
CA ALA A 89 -4.53 15.83 -8.34
C ALA A 89 -3.22 15.77 -7.53
N ARG A 90 -3.30 15.35 -6.26
CA ARG A 90 -2.15 15.17 -5.39
C ARG A 90 -1.34 13.92 -5.76
N LEU A 91 -2.01 12.81 -6.05
CA LEU A 91 -1.34 11.57 -6.46
C LEU A 91 -0.72 11.72 -7.85
N ALA A 92 -1.28 12.56 -8.72
CA ALA A 92 -0.80 12.81 -10.06
C ALA A 92 0.26 13.93 -10.21
N GLY A 93 0.49 14.75 -9.17
CA GLY A 93 1.25 15.98 -9.30
C GLY A 93 2.48 16.07 -8.39
N PRO A 94 2.33 16.39 -7.09
CA PRO A 94 3.46 16.68 -6.20
C PRO A 94 4.28 15.47 -5.73
N LEU A 95 3.77 14.25 -5.89
CA LEU A 95 4.51 13.05 -5.48
C LEU A 95 5.51 12.69 -6.58
N ASP A 96 6.79 12.78 -6.24
CA ASP A 96 7.85 12.28 -7.10
C ASP A 96 8.11 10.84 -6.67
N TRP A 97 7.51 9.88 -7.35
CA TRP A 97 7.62 8.47 -6.97
C TRP A 97 7.59 7.60 -8.20
N SER A 98 8.43 6.59 -8.18
CA SER A 98 8.76 5.83 -9.37
C SER A 98 8.81 4.34 -9.07
N ILE A 99 8.59 3.55 -10.10
CA ILE A 99 8.86 2.12 -10.11
C ILE A 99 10.10 1.90 -10.94
N ARG A 100 11.12 1.32 -10.32
CA ARG A 100 12.28 0.78 -11.03
C ARG A 100 12.05 -0.70 -11.27
N ILE A 101 12.33 -1.15 -12.49
CA ILE A 101 12.32 -2.56 -12.86
C ILE A 101 13.67 -2.91 -13.47
N ASP A 102 14.39 -3.82 -12.85
CA ASP A 102 15.62 -4.41 -13.38
C ASP A 102 15.30 -5.79 -13.95
N SER A 103 15.39 -5.92 -15.28
CA SER A 103 15.12 -7.18 -15.99
C SER A 103 16.40 -7.97 -16.22
N CYS A 104 16.39 -9.24 -15.83
CA CYS A 104 17.55 -10.12 -15.90
C CYS A 104 17.57 -11.06 -17.10
N PRO A 105 18.76 -11.45 -17.61
CA PRO A 105 18.87 -12.55 -18.55
C PRO A 105 18.28 -13.82 -17.94
N GLY A 106 17.25 -14.37 -18.60
CA GLY A 106 16.53 -15.55 -18.08
C GLY A 106 15.06 -15.26 -17.71
N GLY A 107 14.64 -13.99 -17.70
CA GLY A 107 13.24 -13.59 -17.53
C GLY A 107 12.85 -13.23 -16.09
N GLU A 108 13.76 -13.42 -15.13
CA GLU A 108 13.64 -12.87 -13.77
C GLU A 108 13.66 -11.33 -13.84
N ALA A 109 12.92 -10.70 -12.93
CA ALA A 109 12.91 -9.25 -12.78
C ALA A 109 12.80 -8.85 -11.31
N HIS A 110 13.38 -7.69 -11.00
CA HIS A 110 13.35 -7.09 -9.67
C HIS A 110 12.63 -5.76 -9.77
N ALA A 111 11.65 -5.51 -8.90
CA ALA A 111 10.88 -4.28 -8.86
C ALA A 111 11.04 -3.55 -7.52
N TRP A 112 11.15 -2.24 -7.59
CA TRP A 112 11.21 -1.36 -6.42
C TRP A 112 10.22 -0.21 -6.57
N LEU A 113 9.61 0.19 -5.46
CA LEU A 113 8.91 1.46 -5.34
C LEU A 113 9.81 2.47 -4.62
N VAL A 114 10.08 3.60 -5.24
CA VAL A 114 11.06 4.59 -4.77
C VAL A 114 10.45 5.97 -4.62
N ASP A 115 10.93 6.71 -3.62
CA ASP A 115 10.69 8.14 -3.44
C ASP A 115 11.72 8.93 -4.25
N GLY A 116 11.25 9.83 -5.11
CA GLY A 116 12.05 10.74 -5.91
C GLY A 116 12.65 10.12 -7.18
N ASP A 117 13.90 10.48 -7.43
CA ASP A 117 14.69 9.97 -8.55
C ASP A 117 14.95 8.47 -8.34
N ALA A 118 14.69 7.65 -9.35
CA ALA A 118 14.94 6.20 -9.26
C ALA A 118 16.42 5.85 -9.05
N ALA A 119 17.33 6.81 -9.25
CA ALA A 119 18.73 6.70 -8.84
C ALA A 119 18.90 6.58 -7.30
N ASP A 120 17.92 7.04 -6.53
CA ASP A 120 17.90 6.98 -5.06
C ASP A 120 17.31 5.67 -4.52
N ALA A 121 17.01 4.69 -5.39
CA ALA A 121 16.78 3.30 -4.99
C ALA A 121 18.06 2.77 -4.33
N THR A 122 18.23 3.03 -3.04
CA THR A 122 19.41 2.58 -2.31
C THR A 122 19.37 1.06 -2.20
N ASP A 123 20.55 0.42 -2.17
CA ASP A 123 20.73 -1.01 -1.87
C ASP A 123 20.13 -1.44 -0.49
N ALA A 124 19.44 -0.55 0.22
CA ALA A 124 18.85 -0.78 1.54
C ALA A 124 17.40 -1.31 1.49
N MET A 125 16.73 -1.28 0.33
CA MET A 125 15.39 -1.84 0.18
C MET A 125 15.43 -3.15 -0.61
N LEU A 126 14.80 -4.18 -0.05
CA LEU A 126 14.69 -5.48 -0.69
C LEU A 126 13.74 -5.36 -1.90
N PRO A 127 14.14 -5.74 -3.13
CA PRO A 127 13.21 -5.75 -4.26
C PRO A 127 12.10 -6.77 -4.09
N ALA A 128 10.97 -6.50 -4.72
CA ALA A 128 10.07 -7.57 -5.14
C ALA A 128 10.71 -8.37 -6.27
N VAL A 129 10.68 -9.68 -6.16
CA VAL A 129 11.30 -10.59 -7.13
C VAL A 129 10.22 -11.32 -7.90
N GLY A 130 10.35 -11.33 -9.21
CA GLY A 130 9.31 -11.80 -10.10
C GLY A 130 9.81 -12.25 -11.45
N HIS A 131 8.86 -12.49 -12.35
CA HIS A 131 9.15 -12.86 -13.73
C HIS A 131 8.20 -12.14 -14.67
N PHE A 132 8.69 -11.84 -15.87
CA PHE A 132 7.83 -11.42 -16.96
C PHE A 132 7.16 -12.63 -17.62
N ASP A 133 5.86 -12.53 -17.88
CA ASP A 133 5.10 -13.46 -18.70
C ASP A 133 4.37 -12.75 -19.86
N ALA A 134 3.39 -13.42 -20.46
CA ALA A 134 2.63 -12.86 -21.58
C ALA A 134 1.67 -11.71 -21.18
N THR A 135 1.45 -11.51 -19.89
CA THR A 135 0.53 -10.52 -19.32
C THR A 135 1.24 -9.36 -18.63
N GLY A 136 2.51 -9.53 -18.26
CA GLY A 136 3.30 -8.48 -17.63
C GLY A 136 4.32 -9.03 -16.64
N LEU A 137 4.72 -8.21 -15.69
CA LEU A 137 5.50 -8.57 -14.51
C LEU A 137 4.58 -8.96 -13.36
N ALA A 138 4.74 -10.18 -12.86
CA ALA A 138 4.28 -10.54 -11.52
C ALA A 138 5.52 -10.69 -10.62
N ALA A 139 5.61 -9.85 -9.59
CA ALA A 139 6.70 -9.85 -8.62
C ALA A 139 6.15 -9.75 -7.21
N ASP A 140 6.62 -10.64 -6.35
CA ASP A 140 6.17 -10.76 -4.98
C ASP A 140 7.36 -10.61 -4.03
N GLY A 141 7.06 -10.26 -2.78
CA GLY A 141 8.06 -9.98 -1.76
C GLY A 141 8.68 -8.59 -1.91
N GLY A 142 9.66 -8.29 -1.07
CA GLY A 142 10.34 -7.00 -1.07
C GLY A 142 9.71 -5.96 -0.15
N GLU A 143 10.46 -4.89 0.06
CA GLU A 143 10.09 -3.74 0.88
C GLU A 143 9.74 -2.55 -0.03
N ALA A 144 8.83 -1.71 0.41
CA ALA A 144 8.45 -0.50 -0.31
C ALA A 144 8.42 0.70 0.64
N ILE A 145 8.62 1.91 0.11
CA ILE A 145 8.32 3.15 0.83
C ILE A 145 7.12 3.82 0.16
N LEU A 146 6.18 4.29 0.97
CA LEU A 146 4.89 4.79 0.51
C LEU A 146 4.62 6.18 1.07
N PRO A 147 3.99 7.06 0.29
CA PRO A 147 3.51 8.35 0.77
C PRO A 147 2.17 8.13 1.49
N LEU A 148 2.18 7.35 2.59
CA LEU A 148 0.97 6.83 3.23
C LEU A 148 0.02 7.94 3.69
N GLY A 149 0.56 9.07 4.16
CA GLY A 149 -0.24 10.23 4.53
C GLY A 149 -0.96 10.85 3.32
N ALA A 150 -0.37 10.83 2.12
CA ALA A 150 -1.04 11.27 0.90
C ALA A 150 -2.08 10.24 0.41
N LEU A 151 -1.79 8.94 0.54
CA LEU A 151 -2.72 7.86 0.15
C LEU A 151 -3.95 7.78 1.06
N ALA A 152 -3.80 8.10 2.34
CA ALA A 152 -4.89 8.10 3.31
C ALA A 152 -5.66 9.44 3.40
N ASP A 153 -5.20 10.48 2.71
CA ASP A 153 -5.74 11.83 2.83
C ASP A 153 -6.64 12.24 1.66
N PHE A 154 -7.94 12.10 1.90
CA PHE A 154 -8.97 12.56 0.98
C PHE A 154 -9.00 14.08 0.79
N THR A 155 -8.46 14.85 1.74
CA THR A 155 -8.55 16.32 1.72
C THR A 155 -7.39 16.99 0.98
N GLY A 156 -6.33 16.23 0.67
CA GLY A 156 -5.09 16.72 0.08
C GLY A 156 -4.27 17.66 0.97
N ARG A 157 -4.55 17.75 2.28
CA ARG A 157 -3.89 18.61 3.27
C ARG A 157 -2.84 17.91 4.15
N ALA A 158 -2.90 16.59 4.31
CA ALA A 158 -1.97 15.84 5.13
C ALA A 158 -0.54 15.95 4.56
N ASP A 159 0.45 15.76 5.41
CA ASP A 159 1.80 15.53 4.94
C ASP A 159 1.83 14.18 4.20
N ALA A 160 2.56 14.11 3.08
CA ALA A 160 2.65 12.87 2.33
C ALA A 160 3.29 11.78 3.18
N GLY A 161 4.39 12.13 3.86
CA GLY A 161 5.15 11.24 4.75
C GLY A 161 5.58 9.94 4.07
N TRP A 162 6.88 9.75 3.83
CA TRP A 162 7.39 8.50 3.29
C TRP A 162 7.58 7.48 4.42
N HIS A 163 6.85 6.38 4.34
CA HIS A 163 6.80 5.34 5.37
C HIS A 163 7.13 3.98 4.76
N PRO A 164 8.00 3.17 5.41
CA PRO A 164 8.29 1.82 4.95
C PRO A 164 7.07 0.89 5.11
N ALA A 165 6.94 -0.04 4.18
CA ALA A 165 6.03 -1.17 4.17
C ALA A 165 6.85 -2.46 4.26
N ALA A 166 6.42 -3.38 5.12
CA ALA A 166 7.16 -4.60 5.44
C ALA A 166 7.11 -5.63 4.32
N ALA A 167 6.06 -5.59 3.49
CA ALA A 167 5.94 -6.41 2.30
C ALA A 167 5.26 -5.62 1.18
N ALA A 168 5.68 -5.90 -0.05
CA ALA A 168 5.07 -5.39 -1.27
C ALA A 168 4.78 -6.53 -2.25
N THR A 169 3.77 -6.35 -3.08
CA THR A 169 3.42 -7.24 -4.18
C THR A 169 3.05 -6.37 -5.38
N PHE A 170 3.68 -6.68 -6.51
CA PHE A 170 3.56 -5.95 -7.76
C PHE A 170 2.98 -6.88 -8.83
N ALA A 171 1.79 -6.54 -9.32
CA ALA A 171 1.19 -7.18 -10.48
C ALA A 171 1.04 -6.13 -11.58
N LEU A 172 2.09 -5.97 -12.39
CA LEU A 172 2.25 -4.87 -13.33
C LEU A 172 2.16 -5.37 -14.77
N ALA A 173 1.31 -4.76 -15.57
CA ALA A 173 1.32 -4.91 -17.03
C ALA A 173 2.14 -3.77 -17.64
N VAL A 174 3.14 -4.11 -18.45
CA VAL A 174 3.81 -3.14 -19.30
C VAL A 174 3.03 -3.08 -20.61
N ASP A 175 2.42 -1.94 -20.92
CA ASP A 175 1.72 -1.70 -22.16
C ASP A 175 2.59 -0.86 -23.11
N ASP A 176 3.08 -1.50 -24.18
CA ASP A 176 3.82 -0.85 -25.27
C ASP A 176 2.95 -0.70 -26.54
N THR A 177 1.62 -0.84 -26.43
CA THR A 177 0.75 -0.82 -27.62
C THR A 177 0.68 0.55 -28.31
N ASP A 178 0.87 1.64 -27.54
CA ASP A 178 0.85 3.01 -28.04
C ASP A 178 2.23 3.66 -28.22
N GLY A 179 3.33 2.92 -27.92
CA GLY A 179 4.70 3.40 -28.03
C GLY A 179 5.13 4.42 -26.97
N ASP A 180 4.30 4.62 -25.94
CA ASP A 180 4.54 5.52 -24.82
C ASP A 180 5.21 4.80 -23.62
N ASP A 181 5.58 3.51 -23.77
CA ASP A 181 6.12 2.65 -22.69
C ASP A 181 5.35 2.87 -21.37
N ALA A 182 4.05 2.62 -21.37
CA ALA A 182 3.21 2.78 -20.19
C ALA A 182 3.29 1.55 -19.28
N LEU A 183 3.11 1.77 -17.99
CA LEU A 183 3.03 0.74 -16.97
C LEU A 183 1.72 0.92 -16.20
N ASP A 184 0.84 -0.07 -16.33
CA ASP A 184 -0.43 -0.12 -15.62
C ASP A 184 -0.45 -1.35 -14.74
N GLY A 185 -0.87 -1.24 -13.48
CA GLY A 185 -0.81 -2.41 -12.62
C GLY A 185 -1.43 -2.24 -11.26
N ARG A 186 -1.45 -3.35 -10.52
CA ARG A 186 -1.85 -3.38 -9.12
C ARG A 186 -0.61 -3.39 -8.25
N LEU A 187 -0.70 -2.63 -7.16
CA LEU A 187 0.27 -2.57 -6.09
C LEU A 187 -0.45 -2.92 -4.80
N ALA A 188 -0.03 -4.01 -4.15
CA ALA A 188 -0.55 -4.46 -2.86
C ALA A 188 0.57 -4.45 -1.81
N LEU A 189 0.27 -4.00 -0.60
CA LEU A 189 1.27 -3.62 0.40
C LEU A 189 0.82 -4.03 1.80
N ALA A 190 1.78 -4.51 2.59
CA ALA A 190 1.64 -4.75 4.02
C ALA A 190 2.21 -3.58 4.82
N ILE A 191 1.34 -2.87 5.54
CA ILE A 191 1.67 -1.68 6.32
C ILE A 191 1.72 -2.04 7.80
N ALA A 192 2.82 -1.70 8.47
CA ALA A 192 2.97 -1.99 9.89
C ALA A 192 1.91 -1.23 10.75
N PRO A 193 1.40 -1.81 11.85
CA PRO A 193 0.33 -1.22 12.65
C PRO A 193 0.77 0.06 13.37
N ASP A 194 2.07 0.25 13.56
CA ASP A 194 2.67 1.46 14.09
C ASP A 194 2.41 2.70 13.20
N TYR A 195 1.97 2.50 11.96
CA TYR A 195 1.52 3.57 11.06
C TYR A 195 0.03 3.92 11.20
N ARG A 196 -0.73 3.24 12.05
CA ARG A 196 -2.13 3.62 12.35
C ARG A 196 -2.30 5.11 12.71
N PRO A 197 -1.41 5.75 13.51
CA PRO A 197 -1.50 7.20 13.77
C PRO A 197 -1.35 8.09 12.53
N VAL A 198 -0.62 7.63 11.49
CA VAL A 198 -0.49 8.36 10.22
C VAL A 198 -1.81 8.32 9.46
N ILE A 199 -2.41 7.13 9.34
CA ILE A 199 -3.74 6.94 8.72
C ILE A 199 -4.80 7.73 9.50
N ALA A 200 -4.78 7.63 10.83
CA ALA A 200 -5.71 8.35 11.71
C ALA A 200 -5.61 9.87 11.55
N ARG A 201 -4.40 10.42 11.39
CA ARG A 201 -4.22 11.85 11.13
C ARG A 201 -4.87 12.29 9.82
N ALA A 202 -4.70 11.52 8.76
CA ALA A 202 -5.32 11.82 7.47
C ALA A 202 -6.85 11.71 7.55
N PHE A 203 -7.36 10.66 8.19
CA PHE A 203 -8.80 10.48 8.40
C PHE A 203 -9.41 11.54 9.32
N ALA A 204 -8.73 11.98 10.37
CA ALA A 204 -9.24 13.00 11.28
C ALA A 204 -9.56 14.31 10.54
N LEU A 205 -8.74 14.69 9.54
CA LEU A 205 -9.01 15.85 8.68
C LEU A 205 -10.29 15.68 7.86
N PHE A 206 -10.50 14.50 7.30
CA PHE A 206 -11.71 14.16 6.54
C PHE A 206 -12.95 14.15 7.44
N ILE A 207 -12.88 13.52 8.62
CA ILE A 207 -13.99 13.47 9.56
C ILE A 207 -14.29 14.84 10.15
N GLN A 208 -13.27 15.67 10.41
CA GLN A 208 -13.46 17.05 10.85
C GLN A 208 -14.26 17.86 9.83
N ASP A 209 -13.92 17.78 8.54
CA ASP A 209 -14.64 18.54 7.52
C ASP A 209 -16.11 18.07 7.41
N LEU A 210 -16.36 16.76 7.48
CA LEU A 210 -17.74 16.24 7.56
C LEU A 210 -18.46 16.70 8.85
N TYR A 211 -17.74 16.81 9.97
CA TYR A 211 -18.32 17.23 11.24
C TYR A 211 -18.71 18.71 11.20
N ASP A 212 -17.81 19.57 10.70
CA ASP A 212 -18.03 21.01 10.55
C ASP A 212 -19.23 21.33 9.65
N ASP A 213 -19.45 20.54 8.61
CA ASP A 213 -20.59 20.67 7.70
C ASP A 213 -21.89 20.05 8.25
N GLY A 214 -21.86 19.45 9.45
CA GLY A 214 -23.01 18.79 10.07
C GLY A 214 -23.43 17.52 9.33
N GLU A 215 -22.46 16.89 8.68
CA GLU A 215 -22.64 15.89 7.66
C GLU A 215 -22.37 14.46 8.18
N THR A 216 -21.80 14.31 9.38
CA THR A 216 -21.54 13.00 9.98
C THR A 216 -22.06 12.89 11.41
N THR A 217 -22.69 11.76 11.73
CA THR A 217 -22.94 11.37 13.13
C THR A 217 -21.73 10.68 13.74
N TRP A 218 -20.90 10.03 12.92
CA TRP A 218 -19.67 9.38 13.41
C TRP A 218 -18.68 10.39 13.95
N GLY A 219 -18.52 11.57 13.32
CA GLY A 219 -17.71 12.64 13.89
C GLY A 219 -18.19 13.10 15.28
N GLN A 220 -19.51 13.10 15.53
CA GLN A 220 -20.05 13.42 16.87
C GLN A 220 -19.73 12.33 17.90
N ASP A 221 -19.68 11.08 17.48
CA ASP A 221 -19.30 9.96 18.35
C ASP A 221 -17.79 9.93 18.62
N VAL A 222 -16.97 10.36 17.66
CA VAL A 222 -15.51 10.46 17.78
C VAL A 222 -15.09 11.66 18.63
N ASP A 223 -15.76 12.82 18.53
CA ASP A 223 -15.58 14.02 19.37
C ASP A 223 -15.99 13.73 20.83
N ALA A 224 -15.17 12.95 21.52
CA ALA A 224 -15.53 12.32 22.79
C ALA A 224 -15.58 13.32 23.94
N ASP A 225 -14.82 14.42 23.85
CA ASP A 225 -14.84 15.50 24.84
C ASP A 225 -15.80 16.65 24.49
N GLY A 226 -16.31 16.68 23.25
CA GLY A 226 -17.33 17.61 22.79
C GLY A 226 -16.80 19.02 22.56
N ASP A 227 -15.51 19.17 22.27
CA ASP A 227 -14.88 20.46 21.99
C ASP A 227 -15.02 20.90 20.52
N GLY A 228 -15.50 20.00 19.66
CA GLY A 228 -15.72 20.23 18.24
C GLY A 228 -14.48 20.02 17.37
N GLN A 229 -13.40 19.43 17.91
CA GLN A 229 -12.20 19.08 17.18
C GLN A 229 -11.97 17.56 17.22
N ILE A 230 -11.90 16.94 16.05
CA ILE A 230 -11.56 15.54 15.89
C ILE A 230 -10.04 15.38 15.96
N THR A 231 -9.55 14.80 17.04
CA THR A 231 -8.12 14.54 17.23
C THR A 231 -7.71 13.13 16.79
N VAL A 232 -6.40 12.94 16.59
CA VAL A 232 -5.83 11.61 16.31
C VAL A 232 -6.07 10.65 17.47
N ASP A 233 -5.93 11.12 18.72
CA ASP A 233 -6.09 10.28 19.91
C ASP A 233 -7.55 9.82 20.07
N GLU A 234 -8.51 10.68 19.80
CA GLU A 234 -9.93 10.33 19.79
C GLU A 234 -10.26 9.31 18.71
N LEU A 235 -9.77 9.52 17.49
CA LEU A 235 -10.02 8.59 16.40
C LEU A 235 -9.35 7.22 16.68
N LEU A 236 -8.15 7.20 17.27
CA LEU A 236 -7.51 5.93 17.68
C LEU A 236 -8.21 5.25 18.86
N ALA A 237 -8.90 6.02 19.71
CA ALA A 237 -9.71 5.51 20.81
C ALA A 237 -11.10 5.05 20.35
N ASP A 238 -11.58 5.54 19.20
CA ASP A 238 -12.85 5.12 18.62
C ASP A 238 -12.82 3.63 18.26
N ARG A 239 -13.88 2.94 18.70
CA ARG A 239 -14.00 1.49 18.49
C ARG A 239 -14.14 1.16 17.01
N ASP A 240 -14.91 1.97 16.29
CA ASP A 240 -15.25 1.66 14.90
C ASP A 240 -14.03 1.92 14.00
N PHE A 241 -13.28 3.02 14.22
CA PHE A 241 -11.96 3.22 13.60
C PHE A 241 -10.95 2.13 13.98
N GLY A 242 -10.95 1.70 15.24
CA GLY A 242 -10.11 0.60 15.71
C GLY A 242 -10.39 -0.71 14.97
N TRP A 243 -11.68 -1.04 14.77
CA TRP A 243 -12.09 -2.21 14.00
C TRP A 243 -11.73 -2.09 12.52
N LEU A 244 -11.94 -0.91 11.93
CA LEU A 244 -11.58 -0.63 10.55
C LEU A 244 -10.08 -0.79 10.32
N THR A 245 -9.26 -0.28 11.24
CA THR A 245 -7.78 -0.34 11.18
C THR A 245 -7.18 -1.48 12.00
N THR A 246 -7.92 -2.57 12.20
CA THR A 246 -7.35 -3.78 12.78
C THR A 246 -6.46 -4.44 11.74
N ALA A 247 -5.24 -4.82 12.15
CA ALA A 247 -4.33 -5.59 11.32
C ALA A 247 -5.00 -6.91 10.90
N ASP A 248 -5.05 -7.13 9.60
CA ASP A 248 -5.70 -8.28 8.96
C ASP A 248 -4.70 -9.30 8.43
N LEU A 249 -3.45 -8.88 8.23
CA LEU A 249 -2.43 -9.65 7.54
C LEU A 249 -1.41 -10.27 8.49
N ASP A 250 -1.19 -11.58 8.35
CA ASP A 250 -0.14 -12.36 9.03
C ASP A 250 1.11 -12.49 8.12
N ALA A 251 1.85 -11.39 7.99
CA ALA A 251 2.94 -11.30 7.02
C ALA A 251 4.15 -12.21 7.34
N ASP A 252 4.32 -12.64 8.60
CA ASP A 252 5.43 -13.52 9.00
C ASP A 252 5.00 -15.00 9.21
N GLY A 253 3.70 -15.28 9.09
CA GLY A 253 3.13 -16.62 9.16
C GLY A 253 3.06 -17.19 10.58
N ASP A 254 3.06 -16.35 11.61
CA ASP A 254 3.00 -16.76 13.01
C ASP A 254 1.55 -17.00 13.51
N GLY A 255 0.56 -16.65 12.69
CA GLY A 255 -0.86 -16.77 12.95
C GLY A 255 -1.51 -15.51 13.53
N ALA A 256 -0.78 -14.40 13.69
CA ALA A 256 -1.29 -13.13 14.18
C ALA A 256 -1.42 -12.11 13.05
N GLY A 257 -2.57 -11.41 12.99
CA GLY A 257 -2.70 -10.23 12.14
C GLY A 257 -1.80 -9.12 12.67
N GLU A 258 -0.68 -8.89 12.00
CA GLU A 258 0.35 -7.93 12.38
C GLU A 258 0.50 -6.79 11.39
N SER A 259 -0.20 -6.79 10.25
CA SER A 259 -0.12 -5.71 9.28
C SER A 259 -1.49 -5.33 8.72
N LEU A 260 -1.61 -4.09 8.24
CA LEU A 260 -2.74 -3.62 7.45
C LEU A 260 -2.46 -3.85 5.97
N SER A 261 -3.43 -4.39 5.23
CA SER A 261 -3.30 -4.54 3.79
C SER A 261 -3.87 -3.35 3.00
N MET A 262 -3.15 -2.92 1.97
CA MET A 262 -3.60 -1.89 1.04
C MET A 262 -3.31 -2.29 -0.40
N GLY A 263 -4.34 -2.29 -1.25
CA GLY A 263 -4.26 -2.52 -2.69
C GLY A 263 -4.76 -1.31 -3.48
N VAL A 264 -3.96 -0.86 -4.44
CA VAL A 264 -4.27 0.23 -5.36
C VAL A 264 -3.95 -0.15 -6.81
N VAL A 265 -4.55 0.54 -7.76
CA VAL A 265 -4.11 0.52 -9.16
C VAL A 265 -3.24 1.74 -9.42
N ILE A 266 -2.15 1.54 -10.14
CA ILE A 266 -1.22 2.58 -10.53
C ILE A 266 -1.11 2.69 -12.04
N HIS A 267 -0.83 3.90 -12.49
CA HIS A 267 -0.51 4.23 -13.87
C HIS A 267 0.78 5.01 -13.85
N ALA A 268 1.73 4.60 -14.69
CA ALA A 268 3.05 5.18 -14.72
C ALA A 268 3.57 5.27 -16.15
N THR A 269 4.35 6.31 -16.40
CA THR A 269 4.97 6.58 -17.70
C THR A 269 6.48 6.38 -17.60
N ARG A 270 7.07 5.74 -18.61
CA ARG A 270 8.52 5.51 -18.60
C ARG A 270 9.28 6.82 -18.60
N VAL A 271 10.27 6.91 -17.71
CA VAL A 271 11.22 8.02 -17.65
C VAL A 271 12.36 7.73 -18.61
N ALA A 272 12.68 8.68 -19.47
CA ALA A 272 13.85 8.58 -20.34
C ALA A 272 15.13 8.45 -19.48
N PRO A 273 16.06 7.55 -19.84
CA PRO A 273 17.32 7.39 -19.12
C PRO A 273 18.23 8.62 -19.19
#